data_AF-A0A7X7C1Z3-F1
#
_entry.id   AF-A0A7X7C1Z3-F1
#
_cell.length_a   1.000
_cell.length_b   1.000
_cell.length_c   1.000
_cell.angle_alpha   90.00
_cell.angle_beta   90.00
_cell.angle_gamma   90.00
#
_symmetry.space_group_name_H-M   'P 1'
#
loop_
_entity.id
_entity.type
_entity.pdbx_description
1 polymer ?
#
loop_
_entity_poly.entity_id
_entity_poly.type
_entity_poly.pdbx_seq_one_letter_code
_entity_poly.pdbx_strand_id
1 'polypeptide(L)' 'KAGGAMRAVLESAGITDVLAKSKGSSNPHNLVKATIAALMELRDPITISRTRGVSLDKVFNG' A
#
# COMPACT_ATOMS: atom_id res chain seq x y z
N LYS A 1 -0.93 -10.50 10.15
CA LYS A 1 0.38 -10.18 10.77
C LYS A 1 1.43 -10.11 9.66
N ALA A 2 2.03 -8.93 9.44
CA ALA A 2 3.09 -8.72 8.45
C ALA A 2 4.41 -9.42 8.88
N GLY A 3 5.27 -9.76 7.92
CA GLY A 3 6.62 -10.27 8.21
C GLY A 3 7.49 -9.19 8.87
N GLY A 4 8.47 -9.58 9.70
CA GLY A 4 9.22 -8.64 10.56
C GLY A 4 9.79 -7.40 9.85
N ALA A 5 10.44 -7.58 8.70
CA ALA A 5 11.00 -6.46 7.94
C ALA A 5 9.92 -5.55 7.31
N MET A 6 8.83 -6.13 6.82
CA MET A 6 7.68 -5.38 6.29
C MET A 6 6.98 -4.60 7.41
N ARG A 7 6.87 -5.19 8.61
CA ARG A 7 6.27 -4.55 9.78
C ARG A 7 7.05 -3.32 10.21
N ALA A 8 8.38 -3.37 10.28
CA ALA A 8 9.20 -2.23 10.63
C ALA A 8 8.99 -1.04 9.68
N VAL A 9 8.87 -1.30 8.38
CA VAL A 9 8.60 -0.26 7.37
C VAL A 9 7.21 0.34 7.56
N LEU A 10 6.18 -0.51 7.72
CA LEU A 10 4.79 -0.06 7.88
C LEU A 10 4.60 0.75 9.17
N GLU A 11 5.18 0.31 10.29
CA GLU A 11 5.14 1.03 11.56
C GLU A 11 5.87 2.38 11.47
N SER A 12 7.03 2.42 10.79
CA SER A 12 7.78 3.68 10.57
C SER A 12 7.03 4.65 9.65
N ALA A 13 6.21 4.13 8.73
CA ALA A 13 5.34 4.92 7.86
C ALA A 13 4.05 5.39 8.57
N GLY A 14 3.83 5.02 9.84
CA GLY A 14 2.63 5.38 10.60
C GLY A 14 1.40 4.51 10.35
N ILE A 15 1.57 3.35 9.71
CA ILE A 15 0.47 2.44 9.39
C ILE A 15 0.27 1.47 10.56
N THR A 16 -0.84 1.64 11.28
CA THR A 16 -1.14 0.86 12.50
C THR A 16 -2.03 -0.34 12.25
N ASP A 17 -2.91 -0.28 11.25
CA ASP A 17 -3.83 -1.35 10.89
C ASP A 17 -3.69 -1.74 9.42
N VAL A 18 -3.11 -2.92 9.19
CA VAL A 18 -2.86 -3.43 7.84
C VAL A 18 -2.68 -4.95 7.84
N LEU A 19 -3.32 -5.60 6.86
CA LEU A 19 -3.11 -7.01 6.56
C LEU A 19 -2.15 -7.12 5.37
N ALA A 20 -0.92 -7.57 5.63
CA ALA A 20 0.08 -7.77 4.58
C ALA A 20 0.72 -9.16 4.69
N LYS A 21 1.05 -9.75 3.53
CA LYS A 21 1.72 -11.04 3.42
C LYS A 21 2.71 -11.02 2.26
N SER A 22 3.98 -11.33 2.54
CA SER A 22 4.95 -11.63 1.49
C SER A 22 4.61 -12.97 0.83
N LYS A 23 4.49 -12.95 -0.50
CA LYS A 23 4.35 -14.14 -1.36
C LYS A 23 5.56 -14.15 -2.30
N GLY A 24 6.50 -15.06 -2.08
CA GLY A 24 7.76 -15.12 -2.81
C GLY A 24 8.97 -15.22 -1.88
N SER A 25 10.09 -14.61 -2.28
CA SER A 25 11.34 -14.62 -1.52
C SER A 25 11.17 -14.02 -0.12
N SER A 26 11.81 -14.66 0.87
CA SER A 26 11.85 -14.21 2.27
C SER A 26 13.05 -13.31 2.59
N ASN A 27 13.84 -12.91 1.58
CA ASN A 27 15.00 -12.04 1.78
C ASN A 27 14.56 -10.65 2.31
N PRO A 28 15.00 -10.23 3.52
CA PRO A 28 14.61 -8.97 4.13
C PRO A 28 14.91 -7.72 3.27
N HIS A 29 16.04 -7.70 2.56
CA HIS A 29 16.41 -6.53 1.73
C HIS A 29 15.42 -6.29 0.60
N ASN A 30 15.03 -7.37 -0.08
CA ASN A 30 14.04 -7.29 -1.16
C ASN A 30 12.65 -7.01 -0.60
N LEU A 31 12.34 -7.55 0.57
CA LEU A 31 11.05 -7.33 1.23
C LEU A 31 10.83 -5.86 1.59
N VAL A 32 11.85 -5.18 2.12
CA VAL A 32 11.81 -3.73 2.41
C VAL A 32 11.59 -2.94 1.13
N LYS A 33 12.39 -3.18 0.08
CA LYS A 33 12.27 -2.49 -1.21
C LYS A 33 10.87 -2.68 -1.83
N ALA A 34 10.37 -3.91 -1.82
CA ALA A 34 9.04 -4.23 -2.34
C ALA A 34 7.94 -3.55 -1.52
N THR A 35 8.08 -3.47 -0.20
CA THR A 35 7.11 -2.79 0.67
C THR A 35 7.06 -1.29 0.36
N ILE A 36 8.22 -0.64 0.18
CA ILE A 36 8.30 0.78 -0.18
C ILE A 36 7.70 1.03 -1.57
N ALA A 37 8.04 0.20 -2.56
CA ALA A 37 7.48 0.31 -3.90
C ALA A 37 5.95 0.19 -3.89
N ALA A 38 5.41 -0.79 -3.15
CA ALA A 38 3.97 -0.98 -3.01
C ALA A 38 3.27 0.24 -2.38
N LEU A 39 3.90 0.89 -1.39
CA LEU A 39 3.36 2.12 -0.79
C LEU A 39 3.35 3.30 -1.78
N MET A 40 4.37 3.41 -2.62
CA MET A 40 4.46 4.47 -3.64
C MET A 40 3.44 4.33 -4.77
N GLU A 41 2.96 3.12 -5.03
CA GLU A 41 1.95 2.84 -6.06
C GLU A 41 0.50 3.09 -5.58
N LEU A 42 0.29 3.34 -4.29
CA LEU A 42 -1.02 3.66 -3.74
C LEU A 42 -1.51 4.99 -4.32
N ARG A 43 -2.77 4.99 -4.76
CA ARG A 43 -3.44 6.17 -5.33
C ARG A 43 -4.65 6.53 -4.50
N ASP A 44 -4.79 7.81 -4.19
CA ASP A 44 -5.91 8.32 -3.42
C ASP A 44 -7.19 8.42 -4.30
N PRO A 45 -8.39 8.32 -3.68
CA PRO A 45 -9.66 8.38 -4.41
C PRO A 45 -9.85 9.70 -5.18
N ILE A 46 -9.29 10.80 -4.68
CA ILE A 46 -9.41 12.13 -5.31
C ILE A 46 -8.61 12.16 -6.60
N THR A 47 -7.37 11.67 -6.59
CA THR A 47 -6.54 11.51 -7.78
C THR A 47 -7.22 10.62 -8.79
N ILE A 48 -7.79 9.48 -8.38
CA ILE A 48 -8.52 8.58 -9.29
C ILE A 48 -9.75 9.27 -9.91
N SER A 49 -10.52 10.00 -9.11
CA SER A 49 -11.69 10.75 -9.60
C SER A 49 -11.32 11.77 -10.68
N ARG A 50 -10.21 12.50 -10.47
CA ARG A 50 -9.67 13.48 -11.41
C ARG A 50 -9.13 12.82 -12.68
N THR A 51 -8.37 11.74 -12.55
CA THR A 51 -7.84 11.00 -13.70
C THR A 51 -8.95 10.40 -14.56
N ARG A 52 -10.05 9.94 -13.95
CA ARG A 52 -11.18 9.33 -14.66
C ARG A 52 -12.25 10.35 -15.10
N GLY A 53 -12.22 11.58 -14.59
CA GLY A 53 -13.23 12.61 -14.88
C GLY A 53 -14.62 12.31 -14.29
N VAL A 54 -14.69 11.53 -13.21
CA VAL A 54 -15.96 11.15 -12.55
C VAL A 54 -16.04 11.76 -11.15
N SER A 55 -17.25 11.93 -10.62
CA SER A 55 -17.45 12.39 -9.24
C SER A 55 -16.90 11.36 -8.24
N LEU A 56 -16.52 11.84 -7.05
CA LEU A 56 -16.08 10.96 -5.95
C LEU A 56 -17.15 9.93 -5.59
N ASP A 57 -18.42 10.33 -5.56
CA ASP A 57 -19.55 9.43 -5.30
C ASP A 57 -19.57 8.25 -6.27
N LYS A 58 -19.34 8.50 -7.57
CA LYS A 58 -19.24 7.46 -8.58
C LYS A 58 -18.01 6.55 -8.41
N VAL A 59 -16.91 7.05 -7.84
CA VAL A 59 -15.74 6.23 -7.51
C VAL A 59 -16.04 5.22 -6.39
N PHE A 60 -16.85 5.61 -5.41
CA PHE A 60 -17.19 4.76 -4.27
C PHE A 60 -18.40 3.85 -4.51
N ASN A 61 -19.41 4.33 -5.23
CA ASN A 61 -20.71 3.67 -5.37
C ASN A 61 -20.94 2.99 -6.74
N GLY A 62 -20.08 3.24 -7.74
CA GLY A 62 -20.16 2.63 -9.08
C GLY A 62 -21.16 3.28 -10.02
#